data_AF-A0A0J1K8T1-F1
#
_entry.id   AF-A0A0J1K8T1-F1
#
_cell.length_a   1.000
_cell.length_b   1.000
_cell.length_c   1.000
_cell.angle_alpha   90.00
_cell.angle_beta   90.00
_cell.angle_gamma   90.00
#
_symmetry.space_group_name_H-M   'P 1'
#
loop_
_entity.id
_entity.type
_entity.pdbx_description
1 polymer ?
#
loop_
_entity_poly.entity_id
_entity_poly.type
_entity_poly.pdbx_seq_one_letter_code
_entity_poly.pdbx_strand_id
1 'polypeptide(L)'
;MTSIINADTIKRMADEVGHDTLQLLLNVFSDELDQYFRQLSSQPTISQVREISHAIKSSAASFGADELAVMAQECESRVKQGQDQWILDHLPEYRQMVEGMAIEYRRLASLENPVNCLS
;
A
#
# COMPACT_ATOMS: atom_id res chain seq x y z
N MET A 1 12.11 -6.67 4.18
CA MET A 1 11.53 -7.21 2.93
C MET A 1 11.57 -6.08 1.91
N THR A 2 12.03 -6.37 0.70
CA THR A 2 12.20 -5.38 -0.37
C THR A 2 10.85 -5.20 -1.04
N SER A 3 10.05 -4.24 -0.57
CA SER A 3 8.76 -4.01 -1.21
C SER A 3 8.98 -3.38 -2.58
N ILE A 4 8.51 -4.07 -3.63
CA ILE A 4 8.80 -3.68 -5.02
C ILE A 4 7.76 -2.65 -5.47
N ILE A 5 8.19 -1.40 -5.65
CA ILE A 5 7.39 -0.34 -6.28
C ILE A 5 7.61 -0.39 -7.79
N ASN A 6 6.51 -0.39 -8.54
CA ASN A 6 6.54 -0.36 -9.98
C ASN A 6 6.98 1.02 -10.50
N ALA A 7 8.26 1.11 -10.86
CA ALA A 7 8.91 2.32 -11.36
C ALA A 7 8.20 2.91 -12.58
N ASP A 8 7.67 2.07 -13.48
CA ASP A 8 7.01 2.52 -14.70
C ASP A 8 5.65 3.16 -14.42
N THR A 9 4.93 2.70 -13.39
CA THR A 9 3.71 3.36 -12.93
C THR A 9 4.02 4.73 -12.33
N ILE A 10 5.05 4.84 -11.48
CA ILE A 10 5.47 6.12 -10.92
C ILE A 10 5.93 7.11 -12.00
N LYS A 11 6.69 6.63 -13.00
CA LYS A 11 7.10 7.44 -14.16
C LYS A 11 5.90 7.98 -14.93
N ARG A 12 4.95 7.11 -15.28
CA ARG A 12 3.73 7.52 -16.00
C ARG A 12 2.92 8.54 -15.20
N MET A 13 2.77 8.33 -13.89
CA MET A 13 2.11 9.32 -13.03
C MET A 13 2.84 10.66 -13.03
N ALA A 14 4.18 10.65 -12.92
CA ALA A 14 4.99 11.87 -12.98
C ALA A 14 4.79 12.64 -14.29
N ASP A 15 4.72 11.92 -15.41
CA ASP A 15 4.50 12.48 -16.75
C ASP A 15 3.07 13.05 -16.90
N GLU A 16 2.08 12.43 -16.27
CA GLU A 16 0.67 12.84 -16.34
C GLU A 16 0.32 14.03 -15.43
N VAL A 17 0.82 14.04 -14.18
CA VAL A 17 0.43 15.04 -13.17
C VAL A 17 1.53 16.06 -12.83
N GLY A 18 2.76 15.84 -13.29
CA GLY A 18 3.93 16.64 -12.95
C GLY A 18 4.57 16.23 -11.61
N HIS A 19 5.84 16.62 -11.43
CA HIS A 19 6.66 16.21 -10.28
C HIS A 19 6.14 16.70 -8.92
N ASP A 20 5.73 17.97 -8.84
CA ASP A 20 5.23 18.56 -7.59
C ASP A 20 3.93 17.86 -7.13
N THR A 21 3.03 17.60 -8.08
CA THR A 21 1.78 16.88 -7.81
C THR A 21 2.06 15.44 -7.43
N LEU A 22 3.01 14.77 -8.10
CA LEU A 22 3.39 13.41 -7.77
C LEU A 22 3.87 13.30 -6.32
N GLN A 23 4.78 14.18 -5.88
CA GLN A 23 5.26 14.18 -4.49
C GLN A 23 4.12 14.35 -3.49
N LEU A 24 3.15 15.24 -3.78
CA LEU A 24 1.96 15.41 -2.95
C LEU A 24 1.14 14.12 -2.88
N LEU A 25 0.87 13.48 -4.03
CA LEU A 25 0.10 12.24 -4.09
C LEU A 25 0.79 11.09 -3.35
N LEU A 26 2.12 10.96 -3.48
CA LEU A 26 2.89 9.94 -2.77
C LEU A 26 2.88 10.19 -1.26
N ASN A 27 2.96 11.45 -0.81
CA ASN A 27 2.81 11.79 0.61
C ASN A 27 1.43 11.41 1.14
N VAL A 28 0.36 11.82 0.45
CA VAL A 28 -1.02 11.48 0.82
C VAL A 28 -1.19 9.97 0.91
N PHE A 29 -0.74 9.24 -0.10
CA PHE A 29 -0.83 7.78 -0.10
C PHE A 29 -0.02 7.14 1.04
N SER A 30 1.18 7.66 1.34
CA SER A 30 1.98 7.17 2.46
C SER A 30 1.33 7.41 3.83
N ASP A 31 0.62 8.53 4.00
CA ASP A 31 -0.11 8.84 5.22
C ASP A 31 -1.37 7.96 5.35
N GLU A 32 -2.07 7.68 4.24
CA GLU A 32 -3.18 6.73 4.21
C GLU A 32 -2.71 5.31 4.60
N LEU A 33 -1.59 4.84 4.04
CA LEU A 33 -1.01 3.55 4.41
C LEU A 33 -0.63 3.49 5.90
N ASP A 34 -0.06 4.56 6.46
CA ASP A 34 0.22 4.63 7.91
C ASP A 34 -1.06 4.56 8.74
N GLN A 35 -2.13 5.23 8.31
CA GLN A 35 -3.43 5.15 8.96
C GLN A 35 -3.99 3.71 8.92
N TYR A 36 -3.92 3.04 7.77
CA TYR A 36 -4.36 1.65 7.66
C TYR A 36 -3.51 0.71 8.51
N PHE A 37 -2.19 0.89 8.54
CA PHE A 37 -1.30 0.12 9.40
C PHE A 37 -1.69 0.25 10.88
N ARG A 38 -2.01 1.46 11.35
CA ARG A 38 -2.47 1.69 12.73
C ARG A 38 -3.77 0.94 13.02
N GLN A 39 -4.73 0.98 12.09
CA GLN A 39 -6.00 0.26 12.22
C GLN A 39 -5.80 -1.26 12.22
N LEU A 40 -4.92 -1.78 11.36
CA LEU A 40 -4.57 -3.20 11.35
C LEU A 40 -3.84 -3.63 12.63
N SER A 41 -3.13 -2.71 13.27
CA SER A 41 -2.40 -2.96 14.52
C SER A 41 -3.28 -2.87 15.77
N SER A 42 -4.44 -2.22 15.69
CA SER A 42 -5.36 -2.03 16.82
C SER A 42 -6.37 -3.17 17.02
N GLN A 43 -5.94 -4.43 16.82
CA GLN A 43 -6.81 -5.62 16.89
C GLN A 43 -8.10 -5.48 16.05
N PRO A 44 -7.97 -5.35 14.72
CA PRO A 44 -9.12 -5.18 13.84
C PRO A 44 -10.01 -6.43 13.85
N THR A 45 -11.31 -6.21 13.69
CA THR A 45 -12.24 -7.29 13.33
C THR A 45 -11.99 -7.76 11.90
N ILE A 46 -12.42 -8.98 11.57
CA ILE A 46 -12.31 -9.53 10.20
C ILE A 46 -13.00 -8.62 9.17
N SER A 47 -14.13 -8.01 9.53
CA SER A 47 -14.82 -7.04 8.67
C SER A 47 -13.98 -5.78 8.42
N GLN A 48 -13.31 -5.25 9.44
CA GLN A 48 -12.42 -4.10 9.28
C GLN A 48 -11.21 -4.45 8.42
N VAL A 49 -10.62 -5.63 8.58
CA VAL A 49 -9.53 -6.08 7.70
C VAL A 49 -9.98 -6.07 6.25
N ARG A 50 -11.19 -6.57 5.94
CA ARG A 50 -11.74 -6.53 4.57
C ARG A 50 -11.91 -5.11 4.04
N GLU A 51 -12.45 -4.19 4.84
CA GLU A 51 -12.65 -2.79 4.43
C GLU A 51 -11.32 -2.10 4.14
N ILE A 52 -10.35 -2.26 5.05
CA ILE A 52 -8.99 -1.75 4.90
C ILE A 52 -8.33 -2.35 3.65
N SER A 53 -8.43 -3.66 3.46
CA SER A 53 -7.90 -4.34 2.28
C SER A 53 -8.55 -3.86 0.98
N HIS A 54 -9.85 -3.57 0.98
CA HIS A 54 -10.50 -3.01 -0.19
C HIS A 54 -9.94 -1.63 -0.55
N ALA A 55 -9.75 -0.76 0.44
CA ALA A 55 -9.20 0.58 0.25
C ALA A 55 -7.73 0.54 -0.19
N ILE A 56 -6.91 -0.31 0.46
CA ILE A 56 -5.51 -0.52 0.09
C ILE A 56 -5.39 -1.05 -1.32
N LYS A 57 -6.20 -2.05 -1.71
CA LYS A 57 -6.14 -2.64 -3.06
C LYS A 57 -6.32 -1.58 -4.15
N SER A 58 -7.35 -0.75 -4.01
CA SER A 58 -7.66 0.31 -4.98
C SER A 58 -6.52 1.33 -5.06
N SER A 59 -5.99 1.75 -3.91
CA SER A 59 -4.95 2.78 -3.84
C SER A 59 -3.59 2.23 -4.31
N ALA A 60 -3.19 1.07 -3.80
CA ALA A 60 -1.94 0.39 -4.17
C ALA A 60 -1.82 0.14 -5.67
N ALA A 61 -2.90 -0.28 -6.34
CA ALA A 61 -2.91 -0.48 -7.78
C ALA A 61 -2.66 0.82 -8.57
N SER A 62 -3.15 1.97 -8.07
CA SER A 62 -2.91 3.27 -8.70
C SER A 62 -1.47 3.75 -8.54
N PHE A 63 -0.83 3.43 -7.42
CA PHE A 63 0.53 3.89 -7.09
C PHE A 63 1.64 2.90 -7.43
N GLY A 64 1.33 1.80 -8.10
CA GLY A 64 2.33 0.80 -8.52
C GLY A 64 2.83 -0.09 -7.37
N ALA A 65 2.07 -0.22 -6.29
CA ALA A 65 2.33 -1.14 -5.19
C ALA A 65 1.68 -2.50 -5.48
N ASP A 66 2.10 -3.15 -6.56
CA ASP A 66 1.42 -4.32 -7.12
C ASP A 66 1.34 -5.48 -6.12
N GLU A 67 2.43 -5.76 -5.39
CA GLU A 67 2.45 -6.82 -4.37
C GLU A 67 1.49 -6.53 -3.21
N LEU A 68 1.41 -5.28 -2.76
CA LEU A 68 0.49 -4.87 -1.71
C LEU A 68 -0.97 -4.97 -2.19
N ALA A 69 -1.24 -4.61 -3.45
CA ALA A 69 -2.56 -4.74 -4.04
C ALA A 69 -3.00 -6.21 -4.12
N VAL A 70 -2.09 -7.12 -4.49
CA VAL A 70 -2.33 -8.57 -4.53
C VAL A 70 -2.61 -9.11 -3.13
N MET A 71 -1.79 -8.77 -2.13
CA MET A 71 -2.01 -9.20 -0.75
C MET A 71 -3.36 -8.70 -0.22
N ALA A 72 -3.69 -7.43 -0.48
CA ALA A 72 -4.98 -6.85 -0.08
C ALA A 72 -6.17 -7.54 -0.78
N GLN A 73 -6.05 -7.87 -2.06
CA GLN A 73 -7.06 -8.64 -2.78
C GLN A 73 -7.25 -10.04 -2.18
N GLU A 74 -6.16 -10.70 -1.82
CA GLU A 74 -6.21 -12.03 -1.21
C GLU A 74 -6.89 -11.97 0.15
N CYS A 75 -6.54 -11.01 1.02
CA CYS A 75 -7.23 -10.78 2.28
C CYS A 75 -8.74 -10.56 2.06
N GLU A 76 -9.14 -9.70 1.12
CA GLU A 76 -10.55 -9.45 0.81
C GLU A 76 -11.28 -10.73 0.38
N SER A 77 -10.64 -11.55 -0.45
CA SER A 77 -11.18 -12.82 -0.95
C SER A 77 -11.35 -13.85 0.17
N ARG A 78 -10.34 -14.00 1.02
CA ARG A 78 -10.31 -14.96 2.14
C ARG A 78 -11.37 -14.64 3.18
N VAL A 79 -11.60 -13.35 3.47
CA VAL A 79 -12.73 -12.92 4.32
C VAL A 79 -14.07 -13.30 3.72
N LYS A 80 -14.28 -13.10 2.41
CA LYS A 80 -15.53 -13.50 1.73
C LYS A 80 -15.76 -15.02 1.74
N GLN A 81 -14.69 -15.80 1.82
CA GLN A 81 -14.74 -17.26 1.91
C GLN A 81 -14.90 -17.77 3.36
N GLY A 82 -14.95 -16.88 4.36
CA GLY A 82 -15.03 -17.26 5.78
C GLY A 82 -13.75 -17.87 6.33
N GLN A 83 -12.59 -17.58 5.72
CA GLN A 83 -11.29 -18.11 6.12
C GLN A 83 -10.61 -17.20 7.16
N ASP A 84 -11.30 -16.95 8.26
CA ASP A 84 -10.88 -16.00 9.29
C ASP A 84 -9.54 -16.40 9.92
N GLN A 85 -9.29 -17.70 10.11
CA GLN A 85 -8.02 -18.20 10.63
C GLN A 85 -6.84 -17.83 9.71
N TRP A 86 -7.01 -17.95 8.39
CA TRP A 86 -5.98 -17.56 7.43
C TRP A 86 -5.65 -16.07 7.57
N ILE A 87 -6.68 -15.23 7.75
CA ILE A 87 -6.50 -13.79 7.96
C ILE A 87 -5.71 -13.52 9.22
N LEU A 88 -6.05 -14.16 10.34
CA LEU A 88 -5.33 -13.98 11.60
C LEU A 88 -3.86 -14.41 11.49
N ASP A 89 -3.59 -15.50 10.77
CA ASP A 89 -2.24 -16.02 10.56
C ASP A 89 -1.39 -15.10 9.68
N HIS A 90 -2.00 -14.45 8.66
CA HIS A 90 -1.29 -13.58 7.71
C HIS A 90 -1.37 -12.08 8.06
N LEU A 91 -2.18 -11.69 9.03
CA LEU A 91 -2.29 -10.29 9.49
C LEU A 91 -0.95 -9.68 9.92
N PRO A 92 -0.03 -10.40 10.60
CA PRO A 92 1.30 -9.88 10.91
C PRO A 92 2.12 -9.54 9.66
N GLU A 93 2.12 -10.42 8.65
CA GLU A 93 2.81 -10.20 7.38
C GLU A 93 2.20 -9.03 6.63
N TYR A 94 0.86 -9.01 6.53
CA TYR A 94 0.15 -7.94 5.85
C TYR A 94 0.46 -6.57 6.46
N ARG A 95 0.49 -6.47 7.79
CA ARG A 95 0.90 -5.25 8.50
C ARG A 95 2.32 -4.81 8.16
N GLN A 96 3.27 -5.74 8.13
CA GLN A 96 4.66 -5.43 7.78
C GLN A 96 4.78 -4.93 6.33
N MET A 97 4.00 -5.51 5.40
CA MET A 97 3.96 -5.02 4.03
C MET A 97 3.40 -3.59 3.95
N VAL A 98 2.30 -3.31 4.66
CA VAL A 98 1.68 -1.98 4.68
C VAL A 98 2.65 -0.94 5.24
N GLU A 99 3.27 -1.23 6.39
CA GLU A 99 4.25 -0.35 7.04
C GLU A 99 5.48 -0.11 6.16
N GLY A 100 6.04 -1.19 5.59
CA GLY A 100 7.21 -1.09 4.70
C GLY A 100 6.91 -0.24 3.47
N MET A 101 5.73 -0.39 2.87
CA MET A 101 5.31 0.44 1.73
C MET A 101 5.08 1.90 2.14
N ALA A 102 4.47 2.16 3.29
CA ALA A 102 4.26 3.52 3.80
C ALA A 102 5.61 4.25 3.96
N ILE A 103 6.60 3.58 4.55
CA ILE A 103 7.95 4.12 4.72
C ILE A 103 8.61 4.40 3.37
N GLU A 104 8.52 3.46 2.42
CA GLU A 104 9.17 3.61 1.12
C GLU A 104 8.54 4.71 0.27
N TYR A 105 7.21 4.84 0.26
CA TYR A 105 6.54 5.96 -0.42
C TYR A 105 6.86 7.31 0.21
N ARG A 106 6.91 7.38 1.55
CA ARG A 106 7.31 8.60 2.26
C ARG A 106 8.75 8.98 1.91
N ARG A 107 9.65 7.99 1.81
CA ARG A 107 11.02 8.19 1.35
C ARG A 107 11.04 8.73 -0.07
N LEU A 108 10.32 8.11 -1.01
CA LEU A 108 10.23 8.57 -2.39
C LEU A 108 9.68 10.00 -2.50
N ALA A 109 8.64 10.32 -1.75
CA ALA A 109 8.01 11.64 -1.76
C ALA A 109 8.94 12.76 -1.24
N SER A 110 9.94 12.41 -0.41
CA SER A 110 10.95 13.35 0.10
C SER A 110 12.11 13.63 -0.87
N LEU A 111 12.19 12.90 -1.98
CA LEU A 111 13.26 13.05 -2.97
C LEU A 111 12.90 14.14 -3.99
N GLU A 112 13.89 14.95 -4.37
CA GLU A 112 13.75 15.92 -5.45
C GLU A 112 13.38 15.26 -6.80
N ASN A 113 13.77 13.99 -6.99
CA ASN A 113 13.46 13.23 -8.19
C ASN A 113 13.15 11.75 -7.85
N PRO A 114 11.90 11.40 -7.48
CA PRO A 114 11.54 10.06 -7.01
C PRO A 114 11.80 8.97 -8.06
N VAL A 115 11.64 9.33 -9.33
CA VAL A 115 11.81 8.44 -10.49
C VAL A 115 13.25 7.93 -10.64
N ASN A 116 14.24 8.78 -10.36
CA ASN A 116 15.65 8.42 -10.54
C ASN A 116 16.13 7.36 -9.55
N CYS A 117 15.48 7.24 -8.39
CA CYS A 117 15.81 6.25 -7.37
C CYS A 117 15.16 4.88 -7.60
N LEU A 118 14.33 4.74 -8.63
CA LEU A 118 13.65 3.50 -9.02
C LEU A 118 14.31 2.84 -10.26
N SER A 119 15.56 3.23 -10.56
CA SER A 119 16.35 2.80 -11.73
C SER A 119 17.21 1.58 -11.46
#